data_AF-A0A426TSM2-F1
#
_entry.id   AF-A0A426TSM2-F1
#
_cell.length_a   1.000
_cell.length_b   1.000
_cell.length_c   1.000
_cell.angle_alpha   90.00
_cell.angle_beta   90.00
_cell.angle_gamma   90.00
#
_symmetry.space_group_name_H-M   'P 1'
#
loop_
_entity.id
_entity.type
_entity.pdbx_description
1 polymer ?
#
loop_
_entity_poly.entity_id
_entity_poly.type
_entity_poly.pdbx_seq_one_letter_code
_entity_poly.pdbx_strand_id
1 'polypeptide(L)'
;MSTLPNATPIVQIPSGLSPFQDKLYRHLIAWKRAHGITEPGTLLKTNKAGEVIAYRYDAMLPKRFADAQGWPHLSPPIVEKLREHRKLNAFRLHNHFYHMASSQAANLNLFLPLLINQNAAAVLRVLRPDFASLATDVLDHGYCVEYWGGNLATHGGKLKNASPLHDKTGRTGTDADIAIAYRNHGGEICLWLVEHKLTEQEFTACGGAKSKGRTDHHDCTGSLTDILAAKDCCYYHDVNKYAYWDITEANREVFAGPPPGPGCPFKGGLNQLWRNLLLALALERQGAPFTHVSFAVVRHPDNTALDASLKAFTALIGGHPSFSSFTSRQVIEAAEIIGDPELNAWAQWYRELYAI
;
A
#
# COMPACT_ATOMS: atom_id res chain seq x y z
N MET A 1 3.65 15.30 -52.86
CA MET A 1 2.63 15.03 -51.82
C MET A 1 3.36 14.45 -50.61
N SER A 2 3.63 15.30 -49.62
CA SER A 2 4.32 14.91 -48.38
C SER A 2 3.27 14.73 -47.29
N THR A 3 3.05 13.50 -46.84
CA THR A 3 2.22 13.21 -45.67
C THR A 3 3.01 13.60 -44.44
N LEU A 4 2.62 14.73 -43.82
CA LEU A 4 3.05 15.10 -42.48
C LEU A 4 2.74 13.94 -41.50
N PRO A 5 3.65 13.61 -40.58
CA PRO A 5 3.41 12.54 -39.62
C PRO A 5 2.23 12.92 -38.73
N ASN A 6 1.33 11.95 -38.51
CA ASN A 6 0.21 12.05 -37.57
C ASN A 6 0.71 12.63 -36.24
N ALA A 7 0.29 13.85 -35.92
CA ALA A 7 0.53 14.44 -34.62
C ALA A 7 -0.01 13.47 -33.55
N THR A 8 0.87 13.02 -32.64
CA THR A 8 0.44 12.25 -31.49
C THR A 8 -0.66 13.05 -30.78
N PRO A 9 -1.85 12.48 -30.54
CA PRO A 9 -2.94 13.25 -29.94
C PRO A 9 -2.46 13.85 -28.62
N ILE A 10 -2.69 15.16 -28.43
CA ILE A 10 -2.28 15.86 -27.22
C ILE A 10 -2.92 15.16 -26.02
N VAL A 11 -2.09 14.60 -25.14
CA VAL A 11 -2.53 13.84 -23.97
C VAL A 11 -2.57 14.77 -22.75
N GLN A 12 -3.70 14.80 -22.05
CA GLN A 12 -3.91 15.57 -20.82
C GLN A 12 -3.39 14.78 -19.61
N ILE A 13 -2.14 15.03 -19.23
CA ILE A 13 -1.48 14.49 -18.02
C ILE A 13 -1.00 15.63 -17.10
N PRO A 14 -0.78 15.37 -15.80
CA PRO A 14 -0.18 16.35 -14.90
C PRO A 14 1.21 16.82 -15.35
N SER A 15 1.61 18.03 -14.96
CA SER A 15 3.00 18.51 -15.11
C SER A 15 3.88 17.98 -13.96
N GLY A 16 5.20 17.96 -14.18
CA GLY A 16 6.18 17.59 -13.15
C GLY A 16 6.29 16.09 -12.86
N LEU A 17 5.83 15.24 -13.78
CA LEU A 17 6.00 13.79 -13.68
C LEU A 17 7.48 13.42 -13.85
N SER A 18 7.93 12.40 -13.11
CA SER A 18 9.22 11.76 -13.41
C SER A 18 9.18 11.05 -14.77
N PRO A 19 10.34 10.71 -15.38
CA PRO A 19 10.37 9.96 -16.64
C PRO A 19 9.59 8.64 -16.57
N PHE A 20 9.68 7.93 -15.45
CA PHE A 20 8.91 6.70 -15.22
C PHE A 20 7.39 6.97 -15.16
N GLN A 21 6.97 7.99 -14.40
CA GLN A 21 5.55 8.35 -14.28
C GLN A 21 4.96 8.78 -15.63
N ASP A 22 5.67 9.60 -16.41
CA ASP A 22 5.22 10.02 -17.74
C ASP A 22 5.05 8.82 -18.68
N LYS A 23 6.05 7.93 -18.75
CA LYS A 23 6.00 6.69 -19.54
C LYS A 23 4.80 5.83 -19.17
N LEU A 24 4.63 5.53 -17.87
CA LEU A 24 3.55 4.67 -17.41
C LEU A 24 2.17 5.33 -17.61
N TYR A 25 2.04 6.63 -17.42
CA TYR A 25 0.77 7.33 -17.64
C TYR A 25 0.36 7.27 -19.10
N ARG A 26 1.29 7.51 -20.04
CA ARG A 26 1.01 7.40 -21.48
C ARG A 26 0.61 5.99 -21.87
N HIS A 27 1.30 4.98 -21.33
CA HIS A 27 0.95 3.57 -21.52
C HIS A 27 -0.48 3.26 -21.04
N LEU A 28 -0.80 3.65 -19.79
CA LEU A 28 -2.12 3.42 -19.21
C LEU A 28 -3.25 4.13 -19.95
N ILE A 29 -2.97 5.31 -20.52
CA ILE A 29 -3.92 6.04 -21.37
C ILE A 29 -4.15 5.30 -22.69
N ALA A 30 -3.08 4.79 -23.31
CA ALA A 30 -3.19 3.98 -24.51
C ALA A 30 -4.00 2.69 -24.24
N TRP A 31 -3.71 2.00 -23.13
CA TRP A 31 -4.47 0.83 -22.69
C TRP A 31 -5.96 1.16 -22.51
N LYS A 32 -6.27 2.22 -21.77
CA LYS A 32 -7.65 2.67 -21.51
C LYS A 32 -8.41 2.94 -22.83
N ARG A 33 -7.77 3.59 -23.80
CA ARG A 33 -8.35 3.89 -25.13
C ARG A 33 -8.55 2.61 -25.95
N ALA A 34 -7.59 1.68 -25.93
CA ALA A 34 -7.71 0.39 -26.61
C ALA A 34 -8.89 -0.45 -26.09
N HIS A 35 -9.27 -0.26 -24.82
CA HIS A 35 -10.42 -0.90 -24.18
C HIS A 35 -11.72 -0.08 -24.30
N GLY A 36 -11.81 0.80 -25.30
CA GLY A 36 -13.04 1.54 -25.64
C GLY A 36 -13.36 2.72 -24.73
N ILE A 37 -12.45 3.12 -23.83
CA ILE A 37 -12.66 4.26 -22.92
C ILE A 37 -11.82 5.45 -23.41
N THR A 38 -12.37 6.23 -24.33
CA THR A 38 -11.64 7.34 -24.96
C THR A 38 -11.75 8.67 -24.24
N GLU A 39 -12.83 8.89 -23.48
CA GLU A 39 -13.08 10.14 -22.76
C GLU A 39 -12.18 10.31 -21.52
N PRO A 40 -11.67 11.53 -21.23
CA PRO A 40 -10.93 11.82 -20.01
C PRO A 40 -11.85 11.88 -18.79
N GLY A 41 -11.29 11.64 -17.61
CA GLY A 41 -11.97 11.82 -16.33
C GLY A 41 -11.67 13.18 -15.68
N THR A 42 -12.41 13.49 -14.62
CA THR A 42 -12.30 14.77 -13.90
C THR A 42 -11.84 14.54 -12.46
N LEU A 43 -10.82 15.29 -12.05
CA LEU A 43 -10.36 15.38 -10.67
C LEU A 43 -10.71 16.75 -10.11
N LEU A 44 -11.44 16.78 -8.99
CA LEU A 44 -11.75 18.02 -8.28
C LEU A 44 -10.67 18.27 -7.22
N LYS A 45 -10.10 19.48 -7.19
CA LYS A 45 -9.17 19.92 -6.14
C LYS A 45 -9.56 21.29 -5.63
N THR A 46 -9.49 21.47 -4.31
CA THR A 46 -9.61 22.78 -3.68
C THR A 46 -8.27 23.52 -3.77
N ASN A 47 -8.26 24.73 -4.32
CA ASN A 47 -7.06 25.56 -4.37
C ASN A 47 -6.81 26.26 -3.03
N LYS A 48 -5.71 27.02 -2.94
CA LYS A 48 -5.35 27.75 -1.70
C LYS A 48 -6.37 28.83 -1.31
N ALA A 49 -7.18 29.32 -2.26
CA ALA A 49 -8.25 30.28 -2.03
C ALA A 49 -9.57 29.62 -1.58
N GLY A 50 -9.62 28.29 -1.47
CA GLY A 50 -10.83 27.55 -1.09
C GLY A 50 -11.77 27.22 -2.26
N GLU A 51 -11.39 27.53 -3.49
CA GLU A 51 -12.20 27.28 -4.68
C GLU A 51 -12.00 25.87 -5.20
N VAL A 52 -13.09 25.20 -5.60
CA VAL A 52 -13.04 23.87 -6.20
C VAL A 52 -12.77 24.00 -7.70
N ILE A 53 -11.61 23.51 -8.14
CA ILE A 53 -11.19 23.51 -9.55
C ILE A 53 -11.29 22.08 -10.10
N ALA A 54 -11.89 21.97 -11.29
CA ALA A 54 -11.96 20.72 -12.05
C ALA A 54 -10.77 20.60 -13.02
N TYR A 55 -10.01 19.52 -12.87
CA TYR A 55 -8.90 19.16 -13.77
C TYR A 55 -9.31 17.94 -14.61
N ARG A 56 -9.13 18.02 -15.93
CA ARG A 56 -9.39 16.89 -16.84
C ARG A 56 -8.09 16.16 -17.14
N TYR A 57 -8.11 14.83 -16.99
CA TYR A 57 -6.96 13.97 -17.26
C TYR A 57 -7.36 12.73 -18.05
N ASP A 58 -6.58 12.42 -19.08
CA ASP A 58 -6.78 11.23 -19.91
C ASP A 58 -6.56 9.93 -19.11
N ALA A 59 -5.65 9.95 -18.13
CA ALA A 59 -5.38 8.83 -17.24
C ALA A 59 -6.45 8.65 -16.14
N MET A 60 -7.46 9.51 -16.06
CA MET A 60 -8.56 9.36 -15.11
C MET A 60 -9.74 8.67 -15.78
N LEU A 61 -10.37 7.70 -15.12
CA LEU A 61 -11.63 7.14 -15.59
C LEU A 61 -12.76 8.18 -15.47
N PRO A 62 -13.66 8.26 -16.47
CA PRO A 62 -14.77 9.20 -16.40
C PRO A 62 -15.75 8.89 -15.27
N LYS A 63 -16.43 9.95 -14.80
CA LYS A 63 -17.28 9.93 -13.60
C LYS A 63 -18.37 8.85 -13.63
N ARG A 64 -18.89 8.51 -14.82
CA ARG A 64 -19.90 7.45 -14.99
C ARG A 64 -19.48 6.10 -14.40
N PHE A 65 -18.18 5.78 -14.43
CA PHE A 65 -17.66 4.57 -13.79
C PHE A 65 -17.70 4.66 -12.27
N ALA A 66 -17.38 5.81 -11.69
CA ALA A 66 -17.51 6.01 -10.25
C ALA A 66 -18.97 5.94 -9.80
N ASP A 67 -19.87 6.58 -10.54
CA ASP A 67 -21.31 6.63 -10.23
C ASP A 67 -21.96 5.24 -10.34
N ALA A 68 -21.60 4.47 -11.36
CA ALA A 68 -22.09 3.10 -11.55
C ALA A 68 -21.33 2.05 -10.72
N GLN A 69 -20.31 2.46 -9.94
CA GLN A 69 -19.36 1.54 -9.31
C GLN A 69 -18.77 0.51 -10.29
N GLY A 70 -18.50 0.97 -11.51
CA GLY A 70 -17.84 0.21 -12.57
C GLY A 70 -16.33 0.32 -12.43
N TRP A 71 -15.64 -0.81 -12.47
CA TRP A 71 -14.19 -0.89 -12.27
C TRP A 71 -13.48 -1.50 -13.49
N PRO A 72 -13.49 -0.81 -14.65
CA PRO A 72 -12.93 -1.36 -15.89
C PRO A 72 -11.40 -1.51 -15.89
N HIS A 73 -10.74 -0.91 -14.89
CA HIS A 73 -9.30 -0.99 -14.67
C HIS A 73 -8.93 -2.10 -13.67
N LEU A 74 -9.92 -2.85 -13.17
CA LEU A 74 -9.70 -4.04 -12.39
C LEU A 74 -9.82 -5.29 -13.26
N SER A 75 -9.09 -6.34 -12.88
CA SER A 75 -9.19 -7.65 -13.52
C SER A 75 -10.62 -8.20 -13.36
N PRO A 76 -11.28 -8.70 -14.41
CA PRO A 76 -12.67 -9.15 -14.32
C PRO A 76 -12.97 -10.17 -13.20
N PRO A 77 -12.13 -11.19 -12.92
CA PRO A 77 -12.40 -12.19 -11.90
C PRO A 77 -12.54 -11.64 -10.47
N ILE A 78 -11.98 -10.46 -10.17
CA ILE A 78 -11.95 -9.92 -8.81
C ILE A 78 -13.07 -8.93 -8.50
N VAL A 79 -13.79 -8.46 -9.52
CA VAL A 79 -14.75 -7.35 -9.35
C VAL A 79 -15.87 -7.74 -8.38
N GLU A 80 -16.49 -8.91 -8.56
CA GLU A 80 -17.58 -9.33 -7.67
C GLU A 80 -17.07 -9.70 -6.28
N LYS A 81 -15.94 -10.41 -6.21
CA LYS A 81 -15.28 -10.75 -4.93
C LYS A 81 -14.93 -9.51 -4.12
N LEU A 82 -14.46 -8.45 -4.77
CA LEU A 82 -14.18 -7.18 -4.11
C LEU A 82 -15.47 -6.48 -3.62
N ARG A 83 -16.59 -6.58 -4.35
CA ARG A 83 -17.89 -6.06 -3.87
C ARG A 83 -18.37 -6.82 -2.65
N GLU A 84 -18.25 -8.15 -2.66
CA GLU A 84 -18.56 -9.01 -1.51
C GLU A 84 -17.69 -8.63 -0.31
N HIS A 85 -16.37 -8.55 -0.50
CA HIS A 85 -15.44 -8.13 0.55
C HIS A 85 -15.82 -6.77 1.15
N ARG A 86 -16.19 -5.79 0.30
CA ARG A 86 -16.60 -4.45 0.76
C ARG A 86 -17.87 -4.41 1.60
N LYS A 87 -18.74 -5.43 1.49
CA LYS A 87 -19.93 -5.55 2.35
C LYS A 87 -19.54 -5.98 3.77
N LEU A 88 -18.48 -6.77 3.91
CA LEU A 88 -17.94 -7.24 5.19
C LEU A 88 -16.95 -6.24 5.81
N ASN A 89 -16.08 -5.69 4.98
CA ASN A 89 -15.06 -4.71 5.34
C ASN A 89 -15.30 -3.42 4.55
N ALA A 90 -15.98 -2.45 5.17
CA ALA A 90 -16.33 -1.17 4.54
C ALA A 90 -15.12 -0.22 4.38
N PHE A 91 -14.06 -0.69 3.73
CA PHE A 91 -12.86 0.09 3.49
C PHE A 91 -13.10 1.21 2.47
N ARG A 92 -12.26 2.24 2.55
CA ARG A 92 -12.37 3.44 1.74
C ARG A 92 -11.64 3.28 0.41
N LEU A 93 -12.32 3.57 -0.68
CA LEU A 93 -11.66 3.79 -1.97
C LEU A 93 -10.90 5.13 -1.95
N HIS A 94 -9.63 5.11 -2.32
CA HIS A 94 -8.79 6.31 -2.34
C HIS A 94 -9.33 7.34 -3.35
N ASN A 95 -9.04 8.63 -3.11
CA ASN A 95 -9.45 9.71 -4.01
C ASN A 95 -8.95 9.52 -5.46
N HIS A 96 -7.86 8.78 -5.61
CA HIS A 96 -7.26 8.45 -6.91
C HIS A 96 -7.57 7.02 -7.36
N PHE A 97 -8.53 6.32 -6.74
CA PHE A 97 -8.87 4.94 -7.10
C PHE A 97 -9.20 4.79 -8.59
N TYR A 98 -9.98 5.72 -9.14
CA TYR A 98 -10.38 5.76 -10.55
C TYR A 98 -9.31 6.34 -11.49
N HIS A 99 -8.12 6.66 -10.99
CA HIS A 99 -6.97 6.97 -11.82
C HIS A 99 -6.37 5.65 -12.34
N MET A 100 -6.01 5.56 -13.62
CA MET A 100 -5.45 4.32 -14.19
C MET A 100 -4.16 3.90 -13.48
N ALA A 101 -3.39 4.86 -12.95
CA ALA A 101 -2.20 4.63 -12.13
C ALA A 101 -2.51 4.56 -10.61
N SER A 102 -3.69 4.07 -10.23
CA SER A 102 -4.08 3.88 -8.83
C SER A 102 -3.29 2.74 -8.18
N SER A 103 -2.50 3.04 -7.14
CA SER A 103 -1.79 2.01 -6.37
C SER A 103 -2.75 1.07 -5.64
N GLN A 104 -3.89 1.56 -5.16
CA GLN A 104 -4.92 0.71 -4.54
C GLN A 104 -5.51 -0.27 -5.56
N ALA A 105 -5.78 0.17 -6.80
CA ALA A 105 -6.24 -0.72 -7.86
C ALA A 105 -5.16 -1.70 -8.31
N ALA A 106 -3.90 -1.24 -8.41
CA ALA A 106 -2.77 -2.08 -8.77
C ALA A 106 -2.49 -3.18 -7.72
N ASN A 107 -2.65 -2.86 -6.42
CA ASN A 107 -2.60 -3.85 -5.34
C ASN A 107 -3.67 -4.92 -5.51
N LEU A 108 -4.92 -4.50 -5.72
CA LEU A 108 -6.05 -5.41 -5.90
C LEU A 108 -5.84 -6.32 -7.12
N ASN A 109 -5.41 -5.73 -8.24
CA ASN A 109 -5.09 -6.45 -9.46
C ASN A 109 -3.91 -7.41 -9.32
N LEU A 110 -2.99 -7.15 -8.39
CA LEU A 110 -1.81 -7.98 -8.18
C LEU A 110 -2.13 -9.19 -7.31
N PHE A 111 -2.86 -8.99 -6.21
CA PHE A 111 -3.02 -10.02 -5.20
C PHE A 111 -4.36 -10.76 -5.25
N LEU A 112 -5.47 -10.07 -5.53
CA LEU A 112 -6.77 -10.76 -5.47
C LEU A 112 -6.92 -11.91 -6.48
N PRO A 113 -6.43 -11.82 -7.73
CA PRO A 113 -6.49 -12.95 -8.66
C PRO A 113 -5.71 -14.17 -8.15
N LEU A 114 -4.59 -13.95 -7.45
CA LEU A 114 -3.82 -15.02 -6.82
C LEU A 114 -4.57 -15.64 -5.65
N LEU A 115 -5.13 -14.80 -4.76
CA LEU A 115 -5.75 -15.23 -3.51
C LEU A 115 -7.05 -16.00 -3.70
N ILE A 116 -7.74 -15.82 -4.84
CA ILE A 116 -8.94 -16.58 -5.20
C ILE A 116 -8.64 -17.83 -6.05
N ASN A 117 -7.39 -18.00 -6.50
CA ASN A 117 -6.98 -19.16 -7.30
C ASN A 117 -6.59 -20.34 -6.40
N GLN A 118 -6.89 -21.56 -6.82
CA GLN A 118 -6.57 -22.79 -6.07
C GLN A 118 -5.06 -22.98 -5.81
N ASN A 119 -4.21 -22.42 -6.66
CA ASN A 119 -2.75 -22.51 -6.58
C ASN A 119 -2.12 -21.34 -5.78
N ALA A 120 -2.91 -20.52 -5.08
CA ALA A 120 -2.43 -19.37 -4.29
C ALA A 120 -1.20 -19.69 -3.42
N ALA A 121 -1.28 -20.79 -2.67
CA ALA A 121 -0.21 -21.21 -1.77
C ALA A 121 1.10 -21.55 -2.51
N ALA A 122 1.01 -22.18 -3.69
CA ALA A 122 2.18 -22.52 -4.48
C ALA A 122 2.90 -21.26 -4.99
N VAL A 123 2.13 -20.27 -5.48
CA VAL A 123 2.66 -18.98 -5.93
C VAL A 123 3.31 -18.22 -4.77
N LEU A 124 2.57 -18.02 -3.68
CA LEU A 124 3.01 -17.21 -2.55
C LEU A 124 4.21 -17.84 -1.83
N ARG A 125 4.37 -19.17 -1.88
CA ARG A 125 5.56 -19.86 -1.34
C ARG A 125 6.86 -19.50 -2.03
N VAL A 126 6.82 -19.15 -3.32
CA VAL A 126 8.03 -18.69 -4.05
C VAL A 126 8.55 -17.37 -3.44
N LEU A 127 7.63 -16.49 -3.03
CA LEU A 127 7.96 -15.19 -2.42
C LEU A 127 8.22 -15.31 -0.92
N ARG A 128 7.56 -16.27 -0.27
CA ARG A 128 7.56 -16.48 1.17
C ARG A 128 7.68 -17.99 1.47
N PRO A 129 8.90 -18.55 1.60
CA PRO A 129 9.12 -19.99 1.64
C PRO A 129 8.40 -20.75 2.77
N ASP A 130 8.10 -20.09 3.88
CA ASP A 130 7.34 -20.66 5.00
C ASP A 130 5.83 -20.74 4.74
N PHE A 131 5.32 -20.20 3.62
CA PHE A 131 3.91 -20.22 3.25
C PHE A 131 3.45 -21.64 2.84
N ALA A 132 2.85 -22.39 3.77
CA ALA A 132 2.37 -23.74 3.51
C ALA A 132 1.00 -23.73 2.81
N SER A 133 0.04 -23.00 3.36
CA SER A 133 -1.32 -22.88 2.79
C SER A 133 -1.96 -21.52 3.12
N LEU A 134 -2.88 -21.05 2.28
CA LEU A 134 -3.73 -19.89 2.60
C LEU A 134 -4.68 -20.28 3.75
N ALA A 135 -4.83 -19.43 4.77
CA ALA A 135 -5.71 -19.69 5.91
C ALA A 135 -7.12 -19.17 5.60
N THR A 136 -7.85 -19.88 4.75
CA THR A 136 -9.17 -19.44 4.24
C THR A 136 -10.26 -19.36 5.32
N ASP A 137 -10.01 -19.92 6.50
CA ASP A 137 -10.86 -19.85 7.70
C ASP A 137 -10.61 -18.59 8.56
N VAL A 138 -9.66 -17.73 8.17
CA VAL A 138 -9.26 -16.52 8.90
C VAL A 138 -9.47 -15.29 8.01
N LEU A 139 -9.82 -14.15 8.60
CA LEU A 139 -10.22 -12.92 7.88
C LEU A 139 -11.40 -13.17 6.92
N ASP A 140 -11.39 -12.56 5.73
CA ASP A 140 -12.32 -12.87 4.64
C ASP A 140 -11.61 -13.76 3.61
N HIS A 141 -11.79 -15.08 3.74
CA HIS A 141 -11.14 -16.07 2.88
C HIS A 141 -9.60 -15.97 2.84
N GLY A 142 -8.98 -15.69 3.99
CA GLY A 142 -7.52 -15.61 4.12
C GLY A 142 -6.94 -14.25 3.77
N TYR A 143 -7.74 -13.22 3.49
CA TYR A 143 -7.22 -11.88 3.26
C TYR A 143 -8.11 -10.75 3.81
N CYS A 144 -7.54 -9.55 3.90
CA CYS A 144 -8.29 -8.33 4.17
C CYS A 144 -7.63 -7.12 3.47
N VAL A 145 -8.40 -6.36 2.72
CA VAL A 145 -7.95 -5.15 2.01
C VAL A 145 -8.01 -3.94 2.95
N GLU A 146 -7.03 -3.03 2.90
CA GLU A 146 -6.90 -1.87 3.81
C GLU A 146 -6.97 -2.31 5.29
N TYR A 147 -6.06 -3.21 5.68
CA TYR A 147 -6.06 -3.85 6.98
C TYR A 147 -5.32 -3.02 8.03
N TRP A 148 -5.98 -2.75 9.15
CA TRP A 148 -5.48 -1.94 10.27
C TRP A 148 -5.54 -2.66 11.62
N GLY A 149 -5.77 -3.98 11.62
CA GLY A 149 -5.76 -4.81 12.83
C GLY A 149 -7.12 -5.05 13.48
N GLY A 150 -8.06 -4.12 13.32
CA GLY A 150 -9.43 -4.26 13.84
C GLY A 150 -10.49 -4.44 12.74
N ASN A 151 -10.13 -4.69 11.49
CA ASN A 151 -11.13 -4.99 10.47
C ASN A 151 -12.00 -6.19 10.87
N LEU A 152 -13.22 -6.26 10.34
CA LEU A 152 -14.16 -7.40 10.48
C LEU A 152 -14.69 -7.68 11.91
N ALA A 153 -14.13 -7.05 12.94
CA ALA A 153 -14.66 -7.10 14.30
C ALA A 153 -15.68 -5.98 14.54
N THR A 154 -16.67 -6.26 15.39
CA THR A 154 -17.59 -5.23 15.92
C THR A 154 -16.91 -4.48 17.05
N HIS A 155 -16.81 -3.15 16.94
CA HIS A 155 -16.16 -2.33 17.95
C HIS A 155 -17.18 -1.48 18.72
N GLY A 156 -17.12 -1.54 20.04
CA GLY A 156 -17.70 -0.53 20.92
C GLY A 156 -16.69 0.62 21.13
N GLY A 157 -17.16 1.86 21.17
CA GLY A 157 -16.33 3.02 21.49
C GLY A 157 -15.63 3.68 20.30
N LYS A 158 -14.53 4.41 20.56
CA LYS A 158 -13.81 5.18 19.53
C LYS A 158 -12.95 4.24 18.68
N LEU A 159 -13.10 4.31 17.35
CA LEU A 159 -12.36 3.49 16.38
C LEU A 159 -10.83 3.48 16.61
N LYS A 160 -10.27 4.59 17.09
CA LYS A 160 -8.84 4.66 17.41
C LYS A 160 -8.40 3.59 18.41
N ASN A 161 -9.23 3.28 19.40
CA ASN A 161 -8.91 2.32 20.45
C ASN A 161 -8.98 0.86 19.95
N ALA A 162 -9.56 0.64 18.77
CA ALA A 162 -9.64 -0.69 18.16
C ALA A 162 -8.38 -1.02 17.33
N SER A 163 -7.59 -0.03 16.94
CA SER A 163 -6.31 -0.24 16.24
C SER A 163 -5.22 -0.52 17.27
N PRO A 164 -4.34 -1.53 17.07
CA PRO A 164 -3.17 -1.75 17.93
C PRO A 164 -2.24 -0.52 18.03
N LEU A 165 -2.30 0.38 17.05
CA LEU A 165 -1.46 1.58 17.00
C LEU A 165 -2.12 2.83 17.62
N HIS A 166 -3.40 2.72 18.01
CA HIS A 166 -4.21 3.83 18.51
C HIS A 166 -4.39 5.01 17.54
N ASP A 167 -4.23 4.79 16.24
CA ASP A 167 -4.14 5.84 15.22
C ASP A 167 -5.32 5.88 14.23
N LYS A 168 -6.23 4.91 14.31
CA LYS A 168 -7.31 4.74 13.34
C LYS A 168 -8.46 5.73 13.56
N THR A 169 -8.87 6.38 12.49
CA THR A 169 -10.06 7.23 12.42
C THR A 169 -10.87 6.90 11.17
N GLY A 170 -12.07 7.46 11.04
CA GLY A 170 -12.86 7.32 9.80
C GLY A 170 -12.21 7.96 8.56
N ARG A 171 -11.12 8.73 8.72
CA ARG A 171 -10.46 9.44 7.60
C ARG A 171 -8.97 9.10 7.43
N THR A 172 -8.30 8.64 8.48
CA THR A 172 -6.84 8.45 8.52
C THR A 172 -6.50 7.28 9.42
N GLY A 173 -5.29 6.76 9.28
CA GLY A 173 -4.77 5.66 10.08
C GLY A 173 -3.65 4.97 9.33
N THR A 174 -3.00 4.03 9.99
CA THR A 174 -2.10 3.07 9.35
C THR A 174 -2.95 1.89 8.90
N ASP A 175 -3.02 1.71 7.58
CA ASP A 175 -3.71 0.61 6.94
C ASP A 175 -2.67 -0.02 5.99
N ALA A 176 -2.45 -1.33 6.06
CA ALA A 176 -1.73 -2.06 5.02
C ALA A 176 -2.67 -2.28 3.83
N ASP A 177 -2.19 -2.11 2.60
CA ASP A 177 -3.03 -2.22 1.40
C ASP A 177 -3.73 -3.59 1.30
N ILE A 178 -3.04 -4.65 1.71
CA ILE A 178 -3.64 -5.97 1.93
C ILE A 178 -2.93 -6.74 3.04
N ALA A 179 -3.70 -7.49 3.83
CA ALA A 179 -3.19 -8.50 4.75
C ALA A 179 -3.57 -9.88 4.24
N ILE A 180 -2.64 -10.84 4.31
CA ILE A 180 -2.79 -12.22 3.86
C ILE A 180 -2.53 -13.15 5.04
N ALA A 181 -3.55 -13.86 5.50
CA ALA A 181 -3.45 -14.86 6.55
C ALA A 181 -3.09 -16.22 5.95
N TYR A 182 -2.08 -16.88 6.50
CA TYR A 182 -1.57 -18.15 6.00
C TYR A 182 -1.21 -19.09 7.13
N ARG A 183 -1.05 -20.38 6.83
CA ARG A 183 -0.46 -21.35 7.74
C ARG A 183 0.97 -21.60 7.34
N ASN A 184 1.90 -21.56 8.30
CA ASN A 184 3.25 -21.98 8.04
C ASN A 184 3.38 -23.52 8.01
N HIS A 185 4.58 -24.06 7.75
CA HIS A 185 4.79 -25.51 7.73
C HIS A 185 4.62 -26.18 9.11
N GLY A 186 4.63 -25.40 10.19
CA GLY A 186 4.27 -25.85 11.55
C GLY A 186 2.76 -25.86 11.83
N GLY A 187 1.93 -25.39 10.89
CA GLY A 187 0.48 -25.28 11.05
C GLY A 187 0.02 -24.02 11.80
N GLU A 188 0.95 -23.17 12.24
CA GLU A 188 0.68 -21.91 12.94
C GLU A 188 0.07 -20.89 11.98
N ILE A 189 -0.89 -20.10 12.47
CA ILE A 189 -1.52 -19.05 11.67
C ILE A 189 -0.62 -17.83 11.71
N CYS A 190 -0.18 -17.38 10.55
CA CYS A 190 0.68 -16.23 10.34
C CYS A 190 -0.06 -15.15 9.54
N LEU A 191 0.44 -13.92 9.60
CA LEU A 191 -0.10 -12.80 8.87
C LEU A 191 1.00 -12.08 8.08
N TRP A 192 0.71 -11.81 6.82
CA TRP A 192 1.60 -11.06 5.94
C TRP A 192 0.92 -9.77 5.51
N LEU A 193 1.40 -8.65 6.06
CA LEU A 193 0.98 -7.30 5.69
C LEU A 193 1.75 -6.85 4.45
N VAL A 194 1.05 -6.27 3.48
CA VAL A 194 1.64 -5.79 2.23
C VAL A 194 1.22 -4.36 1.97
N GLU A 195 2.21 -3.50 1.70
CA GLU A 195 2.04 -2.18 1.11
C GLU A 195 2.47 -2.22 -0.36
N HIS A 196 1.65 -1.70 -1.26
CA HIS A 196 1.90 -1.64 -2.69
C HIS A 196 2.15 -0.19 -3.16
N LYS A 197 3.23 0.02 -3.90
CA LYS A 197 3.58 1.30 -4.53
C LYS A 197 3.69 1.18 -6.04
N LEU A 198 2.86 1.91 -6.77
CA LEU A 198 2.91 1.92 -8.24
C LEU A 198 3.81 3.04 -8.75
N THR A 199 3.46 4.29 -8.43
CA THR A 199 4.08 5.49 -9.04
C THR A 199 4.57 6.53 -8.05
N GLU A 200 4.40 6.26 -6.75
CA GLU A 200 4.83 7.13 -5.67
C GLU A 200 6.34 7.36 -5.74
N GLN A 201 6.74 8.62 -5.63
CA GLN A 201 8.15 9.01 -5.57
C GLN A 201 8.73 8.81 -4.16
N GLU A 202 7.87 8.75 -3.13
CA GLU A 202 8.26 8.57 -1.74
C GLU A 202 7.08 8.01 -0.93
N PHE A 203 7.39 7.35 0.18
CA PHE A 203 6.43 6.93 1.20
C PHE A 203 5.83 8.13 1.97
N THR A 204 4.72 7.89 2.67
CA THR A 204 4.01 8.96 3.40
C THR A 204 4.83 9.49 4.57
N ALA A 205 5.26 10.76 4.48
CA ALA A 205 5.98 11.46 5.53
C ALA A 205 5.18 11.66 6.83
N CYS A 206 5.87 11.95 7.93
CA CYS A 206 5.24 12.19 9.23
C CYS A 206 4.37 13.45 9.22
N GLY A 207 3.05 13.24 9.39
CA GLY A 207 2.07 14.31 9.57
C GLY A 207 2.25 15.04 10.91
N GLY A 208 2.75 14.36 11.94
CA GLY A 208 3.04 14.94 13.25
C GLY A 208 4.04 16.08 13.13
N ALA A 209 5.14 15.88 12.37
CA ALA A 209 6.16 16.89 12.11
C ALA A 209 5.65 18.13 11.34
N LYS A 210 4.51 18.03 10.64
CA LYS A 210 3.90 19.16 9.92
C LYS A 210 2.64 19.69 10.62
N SER A 211 2.29 19.16 11.79
CA SER A 211 1.08 19.56 12.49
C SER A 211 1.15 21.02 12.95
N LYS A 212 0.06 21.75 12.73
CA LYS A 212 -0.10 23.13 13.23
C LYS A 212 -0.24 23.20 14.76
N GLY A 213 -0.56 22.07 15.40
CA GLY A 213 -0.70 22.00 16.86
C GLY A 213 0.64 21.82 17.61
N ARG A 214 1.76 21.71 16.90
CA ARG A 214 3.09 21.62 17.52
C ARG A 214 3.42 22.90 18.30
N THR A 215 4.28 22.72 19.29
CA THR A 215 4.87 23.73 20.16
C THR A 215 6.39 23.49 20.18
N ASP A 216 7.16 24.35 20.86
CA ASP A 216 8.62 24.27 20.87
C ASP A 216 9.18 22.99 21.54
N HIS A 217 8.42 22.34 22.44
CA HIS A 217 8.82 21.06 23.02
C HIS A 217 8.72 19.89 22.03
N HIS A 218 7.98 20.05 20.93
CA HIS A 218 7.80 19.01 19.94
C HIS A 218 8.99 18.97 18.98
N ASP A 219 10.14 18.46 19.41
CA ASP A 219 11.39 18.47 18.66
C ASP A 219 11.61 17.20 17.81
N CYS A 220 11.93 17.39 16.53
CA CYS A 220 12.27 16.32 15.58
C CYS A 220 13.78 16.23 15.28
N THR A 221 14.62 17.01 15.96
CA THR A 221 16.08 16.98 15.81
C THR A 221 16.78 15.94 16.68
N GLY A 222 16.07 15.37 17.66
CA GLY A 222 16.55 14.24 18.47
C GLY A 222 16.69 12.94 17.68
N SER A 223 17.70 12.14 18.00
CA SER A 223 17.91 10.80 17.46
C SER A 223 16.83 9.81 17.94
N LEU A 224 16.85 8.59 17.39
CA LEU A 224 15.99 7.50 17.87
C LEU A 224 16.12 7.31 19.40
N THR A 225 17.34 7.30 19.92
CA THR A 225 17.62 7.13 21.35
C THR A 225 17.11 8.31 22.18
N ASP A 226 17.29 9.54 21.71
CA ASP A 226 16.81 10.74 22.41
C ASP A 226 15.28 10.74 22.52
N ILE A 227 14.60 10.38 21.43
CA ILE A 227 13.14 10.32 21.40
C ILE A 227 12.62 9.19 22.29
N LEU A 228 13.27 8.02 22.32
CA LEU A 228 12.87 6.94 23.22
C LEU A 228 13.04 7.33 24.70
N ALA A 229 14.03 8.15 25.04
CA ALA A 229 14.22 8.67 26.40
C ALA A 229 13.18 9.76 26.77
N ALA A 230 12.65 10.49 25.80
CA ALA A 230 11.69 11.58 25.99
C ALA A 230 10.57 11.58 24.95
N LYS A 231 9.74 10.52 24.93
CA LYS A 231 8.74 10.27 23.86
C LYS A 231 7.78 11.43 23.62
N ASP A 232 7.43 12.19 24.66
CA ASP A 232 6.54 13.35 24.56
C ASP A 232 7.16 14.54 23.79
N CYS A 233 8.45 14.48 23.42
CA CYS A 233 9.00 15.39 22.42
C CYS A 233 8.42 15.13 21.02
N CYS A 234 7.75 14.00 20.79
CA CYS A 234 7.08 13.68 19.54
C CYS A 234 5.59 14.00 19.61
N TYR A 235 5.09 14.82 18.67
CA TYR A 235 3.68 15.18 18.57
C TYR A 235 2.74 13.98 18.45
N TYR A 236 3.18 12.90 17.78
CA TYR A 236 2.40 11.67 17.68
C TYR A 236 2.19 10.99 19.02
N HIS A 237 3.16 11.07 19.92
CA HIS A 237 3.03 10.52 21.26
C HIS A 237 2.28 11.49 22.18
N ASP A 238 2.73 12.74 22.28
CA ASP A 238 2.19 13.70 23.23
C ASP A 238 0.74 14.12 22.88
N VAL A 239 0.49 14.62 21.68
CA VAL A 239 -0.83 15.18 21.36
C VAL A 239 -1.78 14.11 20.81
N ASN A 240 -1.29 13.27 19.89
CA ASN A 240 -2.16 12.28 19.25
C ASN A 240 -2.38 11.02 20.11
N LYS A 241 -1.50 10.74 21.08
CA LYS A 241 -1.53 9.53 21.90
C LYS A 241 -1.47 8.24 21.07
N TYR A 242 -0.69 8.24 19.99
CA TYR A 242 -0.42 7.05 19.17
C TYR A 242 0.60 6.16 19.88
N ALA A 243 0.45 4.84 19.77
CA ALA A 243 1.28 3.86 20.45
C ALA A 243 2.67 3.65 19.80
N TYR A 244 3.02 4.43 18.77
CA TYR A 244 4.15 4.11 17.91
C TYR A 244 5.49 3.98 18.66
N TRP A 245 5.78 4.93 19.55
CA TRP A 245 7.04 4.93 20.31
C TRP A 245 7.06 3.91 21.44
N ASP A 246 5.90 3.54 21.99
CA ASP A 246 5.80 2.46 22.98
C ASP A 246 6.05 1.10 22.35
N ILE A 247 5.51 0.87 21.15
CA ILE A 247 5.77 -0.36 20.39
C ILE A 247 7.23 -0.39 19.93
N THR A 248 7.78 0.75 19.48
CA THR A 248 9.22 0.86 19.12
C THR A 248 10.11 0.54 20.32
N GLU A 249 9.78 1.05 21.51
CA GLU A 249 10.52 0.76 22.74
C GLU A 249 10.45 -0.72 23.14
N ALA A 250 9.27 -1.32 23.02
CA ALA A 250 9.06 -2.73 23.38
C ALA A 250 9.76 -3.70 22.41
N ASN A 251 10.19 -3.24 21.24
CA ASN A 251 10.84 -4.03 20.19
C ASN A 251 12.16 -3.35 19.73
N ARG A 252 12.93 -2.80 20.66
CA ARG A 252 14.16 -2.03 20.36
C ARG A 252 15.17 -2.84 19.54
N GLU A 253 15.22 -4.16 19.75
CA GLU A 253 16.07 -5.09 19.03
C GLU A 253 15.78 -5.13 17.52
N VAL A 254 14.54 -4.83 17.10
CA VAL A 254 14.18 -4.69 15.68
C VAL A 254 14.81 -3.44 15.07
N PHE A 255 15.09 -2.40 15.86
CA PHE A 255 15.65 -1.12 15.40
C PHE A 255 17.14 -0.98 15.78
N ALA A 256 17.90 -2.07 15.68
CA ALA A 256 19.30 -2.14 16.10
C ALA A 256 20.30 -1.56 15.09
N GLY A 257 19.86 -1.23 13.88
CA GLY A 257 20.72 -0.75 12.81
C GLY A 257 20.98 0.77 12.84
N PRO A 258 21.92 1.27 12.01
CA PRO A 258 22.27 2.67 12.00
C PRO A 258 21.14 3.52 11.40
N PRO A 259 20.80 4.68 11.99
CA PRO A 259 19.86 5.61 11.38
C PRO A 259 20.45 6.25 10.12
N PRO A 260 19.61 6.65 9.14
CA PRO A 260 20.07 7.21 7.86
C PRO A 260 20.71 8.61 7.98
N GLY A 261 20.59 9.28 9.12
CA GLY A 261 21.11 10.62 9.34
C GLY A 261 20.77 11.17 10.73
N PRO A 262 21.11 12.44 11.00
CA PRO A 262 20.82 13.08 12.28
C PRO A 262 19.31 13.34 12.44
N GLY A 263 18.85 13.28 13.69
CA GLY A 263 17.47 13.55 14.07
C GLY A 263 16.50 12.39 13.88
N CYS A 264 15.20 12.72 13.90
CA CYS A 264 14.14 11.70 13.87
C CYS A 264 14.15 10.96 12.53
N PRO A 265 14.44 9.63 12.51
CA PRO A 265 14.53 8.86 11.26
C PRO A 265 13.16 8.80 10.54
N PHE A 266 12.07 8.92 11.30
CA PHE A 266 10.71 8.80 10.81
C PHE A 266 10.07 10.16 10.49
N LYS A 267 10.83 11.25 10.38
CA LYS A 267 10.28 12.54 9.93
C LYS A 267 9.86 12.50 8.45
N GLY A 268 10.65 11.81 7.62
CA GLY A 268 10.46 11.66 6.17
C GLY A 268 9.66 10.43 5.78
N GLY A 269 9.91 9.90 4.57
CA GLY A 269 9.18 8.75 4.00
C GLY A 269 9.23 7.48 4.86
N LEU A 270 10.31 7.27 5.62
CA LEU A 270 10.45 6.11 6.50
C LEU A 270 9.31 5.98 7.54
N ASN A 271 8.57 7.06 7.81
CA ASN A 271 7.38 7.04 8.66
C ASN A 271 6.35 5.99 8.26
N GLN A 272 6.08 5.80 6.97
CA GLN A 272 5.07 4.81 6.56
C GLN A 272 5.57 3.39 6.79
N LEU A 273 6.83 3.12 6.43
CA LEU A 273 7.48 1.83 6.65
C LEU A 273 7.51 1.47 8.13
N TRP A 274 7.89 2.45 8.96
CA TRP A 274 7.88 2.32 10.41
C TRP A 274 6.50 1.97 10.94
N ARG A 275 5.47 2.76 10.62
CA ARG A 275 4.11 2.50 11.12
C ARG A 275 3.56 1.13 10.70
N ASN A 276 3.77 0.72 9.44
CA ASN A 276 3.34 -0.60 8.97
C ASN A 276 4.10 -1.75 9.64
N LEU A 277 5.40 -1.59 9.91
CA LEU A 277 6.16 -2.56 10.70
C LEU A 277 5.68 -2.61 12.15
N LEU A 278 5.38 -1.46 12.76
CA LEU A 278 4.80 -1.42 14.11
C LEU A 278 3.42 -2.09 14.17
N LEU A 279 2.60 -1.99 13.10
CA LEU A 279 1.34 -2.72 13.02
C LEU A 279 1.60 -4.22 13.08
N ALA A 280 2.58 -4.72 12.33
CA ALA A 280 2.98 -6.12 12.36
C ALA A 280 3.42 -6.56 13.78
N LEU A 281 4.36 -5.83 14.39
CA LEU A 281 4.88 -6.14 15.72
C LEU A 281 3.78 -6.10 16.80
N ALA A 282 2.86 -5.14 16.71
CA ALA A 282 1.76 -5.04 17.67
C ALA A 282 0.77 -6.21 17.55
N LEU A 283 0.45 -6.64 16.32
CA LEU A 283 -0.42 -7.79 16.08
C LEU A 283 0.23 -9.10 16.53
N GLU A 284 1.52 -9.30 16.24
CA GLU A 284 2.27 -10.47 16.69
C GLU A 284 2.30 -10.55 18.23
N ARG A 285 2.53 -9.41 18.91
CA ARG A 285 2.53 -9.34 20.38
C ARG A 285 1.14 -9.58 20.99
N GLN A 286 0.06 -9.16 20.34
CA GLN A 286 -1.30 -9.49 20.77
C GLN A 286 -1.55 -11.01 20.70
N GLY A 287 -0.85 -11.71 19.81
CA GLY A 287 -0.94 -13.14 19.63
C GLY A 287 -2.19 -13.52 18.84
N ALA A 288 -3.02 -14.37 19.44
CA ALA A 288 -4.13 -15.03 18.75
C ALA A 288 -4.98 -14.07 17.90
N PRO A 289 -5.25 -14.41 16.62
CA PRO A 289 -4.94 -15.70 16.00
C PRO A 289 -3.52 -15.80 15.43
N PHE A 290 -2.74 -14.72 15.37
CA PHE A 290 -1.50 -14.68 14.61
C PHE A 290 -0.28 -14.96 15.49
N THR A 291 0.45 -16.02 15.14
CA THR A 291 1.70 -16.41 15.83
C THR A 291 2.90 -15.63 15.29
N HIS A 292 2.93 -15.41 13.97
CA HIS A 292 3.96 -14.60 13.32
C HIS A 292 3.33 -13.55 12.41
N VAL A 293 3.85 -12.33 12.46
CA VAL A 293 3.39 -11.24 11.58
C VAL A 293 4.57 -10.57 10.91
N SER A 294 4.46 -10.39 9.59
CA SER A 294 5.49 -9.76 8.78
C SER A 294 4.92 -8.65 7.91
N PHE A 295 5.78 -7.75 7.47
CA PHE A 295 5.46 -6.64 6.61
C PHE A 295 6.30 -6.69 5.34
N ALA A 296 5.68 -6.49 4.17
CA ALA A 296 6.37 -6.35 2.91
C ALA A 296 5.97 -5.08 2.16
N VAL A 297 6.91 -4.58 1.37
CA VAL A 297 6.62 -3.61 0.31
C VAL A 297 6.72 -4.29 -1.04
N VAL A 298 5.69 -4.09 -1.85
CA VAL A 298 5.70 -4.43 -3.27
C VAL A 298 5.67 -3.18 -4.10
N ARG A 299 6.53 -3.10 -5.12
CA ARG A 299 6.56 -1.94 -6.01
C ARG A 299 6.65 -2.34 -7.48
N HIS A 300 6.26 -1.42 -8.35
CA HIS A 300 6.58 -1.55 -9.77
C HIS A 300 8.11 -1.72 -9.96
N PRO A 301 8.59 -2.63 -10.83
CA PRO A 301 10.03 -2.85 -11.03
C PRO A 301 10.76 -1.57 -11.45
N ASP A 302 10.18 -0.79 -12.36
CA ASP A 302 10.75 0.47 -12.85
C ASP A 302 10.62 1.66 -11.86
N ASN A 303 9.91 1.51 -10.73
CA ASN A 303 9.81 2.58 -9.72
C ASN A 303 11.01 2.55 -8.77
N THR A 304 12.13 3.10 -9.22
CA THR A 304 13.39 3.15 -8.46
C THR A 304 13.46 4.32 -7.46
N ALA A 305 12.49 5.23 -7.47
CA ALA A 305 12.48 6.39 -6.57
C ALA A 305 12.42 5.99 -5.08
N LEU A 306 11.92 4.79 -4.77
CA LEU A 306 11.78 4.27 -3.41
C LEU A 306 13.03 3.52 -2.90
N ASP A 307 14.00 3.23 -3.77
CA ASP A 307 15.13 2.34 -3.44
C ASP A 307 15.98 2.90 -2.29
N ALA A 308 16.19 4.22 -2.25
CA ALA A 308 16.93 4.87 -1.17
C ALA A 308 16.23 4.70 0.20
N SER A 309 14.91 4.92 0.24
CA SER A 309 14.11 4.77 1.46
C SER A 309 14.02 3.32 1.92
N LEU A 310 13.85 2.37 0.97
CA LEU A 310 13.85 0.94 1.28
C LEU A 310 15.19 0.49 1.85
N LYS A 311 16.30 0.86 1.20
CA LYS A 311 17.66 0.55 1.68
C LYS A 311 17.93 1.15 3.07
N ALA A 312 17.55 2.42 3.27
CA ALA A 312 17.69 3.09 4.55
C ALA A 312 16.87 2.41 5.66
N PHE A 313 15.65 1.99 5.36
CA PHE A 313 14.80 1.30 6.32
C PHE A 313 15.35 -0.09 6.66
N THR A 314 15.73 -0.89 5.66
CA THR A 314 16.36 -2.21 5.86
C THR A 314 17.61 -2.10 6.71
N ALA A 315 18.45 -1.09 6.47
CA ALA A 315 19.64 -0.84 7.28
C ALA A 315 19.28 -0.48 8.72
N LEU A 316 18.30 0.42 8.93
CA LEU A 316 17.84 0.85 10.26
C LEU A 316 17.31 -0.32 11.10
N ILE A 317 16.64 -1.29 10.47
CA ILE A 317 16.14 -2.48 11.18
C ILE A 317 17.13 -3.65 11.20
N GLY A 318 18.39 -3.43 10.81
CA GLY A 318 19.43 -4.47 10.81
C GLY A 318 19.13 -5.67 9.89
N GLY A 319 18.30 -5.49 8.86
CA GLY A 319 17.86 -6.60 8.00
C GLY A 319 16.93 -7.60 8.69
N HIS A 320 16.17 -7.17 9.70
CA HIS A 320 15.25 -8.05 10.45
C HIS A 320 14.28 -8.81 9.52
N PRO A 321 14.08 -10.13 9.71
CA PRO A 321 13.30 -10.97 8.80
C PRO A 321 11.79 -10.68 8.77
N SER A 322 11.28 -9.87 9.71
CA SER A 322 9.88 -9.42 9.69
C SER A 322 9.58 -8.40 8.58
N PHE A 323 10.61 -7.88 7.89
CA PHE A 323 10.45 -6.99 6.76
C PHE A 323 11.02 -7.58 5.46
N SER A 324 10.30 -7.43 4.36
CA SER A 324 10.82 -7.74 3.02
C SER A 324 10.38 -6.70 1.98
N SER A 325 11.08 -6.67 0.84
CA SER A 325 10.64 -5.87 -0.31
C SER A 325 10.90 -6.60 -1.61
N PHE A 326 9.96 -6.54 -2.53
CA PHE A 326 10.06 -7.16 -3.86
C PHE A 326 9.23 -6.36 -4.86
N THR A 327 9.24 -6.80 -6.12
CA THR A 327 8.57 -6.13 -7.22
C THR A 327 7.34 -6.89 -7.67
N SER A 328 6.40 -6.19 -8.30
CA SER A 328 5.26 -6.84 -8.97
C SER A 328 5.71 -7.82 -10.05
N ARG A 329 6.86 -7.59 -10.72
CA ARG A 329 7.49 -8.55 -11.63
C ARG A 329 7.75 -9.90 -10.95
N GLN A 330 8.33 -9.89 -9.75
CA GLN A 330 8.62 -11.12 -9.01
C GLN A 330 7.34 -11.88 -8.62
N VAL A 331 6.25 -11.17 -8.32
CA VAL A 331 4.95 -11.79 -8.04
C VAL A 331 4.38 -12.48 -9.29
N ILE A 332 4.46 -11.82 -10.44
CA ILE A 332 3.98 -12.36 -11.72
C ILE A 332 4.81 -13.57 -12.13
N GLU A 333 6.14 -13.47 -12.07
CA GLU A 333 7.05 -14.57 -12.39
C GLU A 333 6.84 -15.78 -11.47
N ALA A 334 6.56 -15.55 -10.18
CA ALA A 334 6.19 -16.63 -9.25
C ALA A 334 4.92 -17.36 -9.67
N ALA A 335 3.93 -16.66 -10.26
CA ALA A 335 2.71 -17.26 -10.77
C ALA A 335 2.94 -18.03 -12.08
N GLU A 336 3.76 -17.48 -12.98
CA GLU A 336 4.10 -18.09 -14.28
C GLU A 336 4.83 -19.43 -14.11
N ILE A 337 5.67 -19.57 -13.07
CA ILE A 337 6.36 -20.83 -12.74
C ILE A 337 5.39 -21.99 -12.48
N ILE A 338 4.18 -21.71 -11.98
CA ILE A 338 3.18 -22.76 -11.68
C ILE A 338 2.64 -23.40 -12.96
N GLY A 339 2.67 -22.68 -14.09
CA GLY A 339 2.15 -23.19 -15.36
C GLY A 339 0.63 -23.30 -15.41
N ASP A 340 -0.09 -22.67 -14.48
CA ASP A 340 -1.55 -22.63 -14.46
C ASP A 340 -2.09 -21.68 -15.57
N PRO A 341 -2.98 -22.14 -16.46
CA PRO A 341 -3.45 -21.31 -17.57
C PRO A 341 -4.18 -20.03 -17.15
N GLU A 342 -4.93 -20.03 -16.05
CA GLU A 342 -5.65 -18.86 -15.56
C GLU A 342 -4.67 -17.84 -14.97
N LEU A 343 -3.69 -18.32 -14.19
CA LEU A 343 -2.62 -17.47 -13.68
C LEU A 343 -1.76 -16.89 -14.80
N ASN A 344 -1.46 -17.64 -15.85
CA ASN A 344 -0.71 -17.14 -17.00
C ASN A 344 -1.50 -16.07 -17.78
N ALA A 345 -2.81 -16.26 -17.95
CA ALA A 345 -3.67 -15.25 -18.58
C ALA A 345 -3.76 -13.96 -17.74
N TRP A 346 -3.89 -14.10 -16.41
CA TRP A 346 -3.85 -12.96 -15.49
C TRP A 346 -2.49 -12.24 -15.52
N ALA A 347 -1.39 -12.99 -15.48
CA ALA A 347 -0.03 -12.48 -15.55
C ALA A 347 0.16 -11.61 -16.80
N GLN A 348 -0.23 -12.15 -17.97
CA GLN A 348 -0.20 -11.42 -19.23
C GLN A 348 -1.07 -10.14 -19.17
N TRP A 349 -2.30 -10.23 -18.66
CA TRP A 349 -3.17 -9.07 -18.52
C TRP A 349 -2.56 -7.98 -17.60
N TYR A 350 -1.93 -8.39 -16.49
CA TYR A 350 -1.30 -7.46 -15.55
C TYR A 350 -0.07 -6.78 -16.18
N ARG A 351 0.75 -7.53 -16.91
CA ARG A 351 1.88 -7.00 -17.69
C ARG A 351 1.42 -5.98 -18.73
N GLU A 352 0.35 -6.29 -19.45
CA GLU A 352 -0.24 -5.40 -20.45
C GLU A 352 -0.80 -4.12 -19.83
N LEU A 353 -1.46 -4.18 -18.67
CA LEU A 353 -2.01 -2.99 -18.02
C LEU A 353 -0.90 -2.11 -17.43
N TYR A 354 0.04 -2.71 -16.69
CA TYR A 354 1.03 -1.95 -15.91
C TYR A 354 2.41 -1.82 -16.55
N ALA A 355 2.62 -2.35 -17.77
CA ALA A 355 3.89 -2.29 -18.51
C ALA A 355 5.08 -2.94 -17.77
N ILE A 356 4.91 -4.19 -17.37
CA ILE A 356 5.91 -4.99 -16.60
C ILE A 356 6.59 -6.06 -17.45
#